data_AF-A0A536VAF0-F1
#
_entry.id   AF-A0A536VAF0-F1
#
_cell.length_a   1.000
_cell.length_b   1.000
_cell.length_c   1.000
_cell.angle_alpha   90.00
_cell.angle_beta   90.00
_cell.angle_gamma   90.00
#
_symmetry.space_group_name_H-M   'P 1'
#
loop_
_entity.id
_entity.type
_entity.pdbx_description
1 polymer ?
#
loop_
_entity_poly.entity_id
_entity_poly.type
_entity_poly.pdbx_seq_one_letter_code
_entity_poly.pdbx_strand_id
1 'polypeptide(L)'
;ARFLRASVLTAALVQLGFTALMGTFYPTVGISGGLFGLLLAFGMMFPNRIIMPLFPPIPMKAKVFVAVFGVLELFLGVGGRDGIAHFAHLGGMLGGWLMIRFWRGQAPFGRRR
;
A
#
# COMPACT_ATOMS: atom_id res chain seq x y z
N ALA A 1 -9.16 -11.41 -8.38
CA ALA A 1 -9.40 -11.70 -6.94
C ALA A 1 -8.11 -11.94 -6.12
N ARG A 2 -7.17 -12.80 -6.56
CA ARG A 2 -5.97 -13.17 -5.76
C ARG A 2 -5.13 -11.98 -5.27
N PHE A 3 -4.92 -10.98 -6.13
CA PHE A 3 -4.16 -9.77 -5.81
C PHE A 3 -4.80 -8.95 -4.67
N LEU A 4 -6.08 -8.60 -4.82
CA LEU A 4 -6.79 -7.81 -3.81
C LEU A 4 -6.88 -8.53 -2.47
N ARG A 5 -7.06 -9.86 -2.48
CA ARG A 5 -7.01 -10.67 -1.25
C ARG A 5 -5.66 -10.56 -0.57
N ALA A 6 -4.56 -10.70 -1.31
CA ALA A 6 -3.22 -10.54 -0.76
C ALA A 6 -3.02 -9.14 -0.15
N SER A 7 -3.37 -8.08 -0.88
CA SER A 7 -3.28 -6.71 -0.36
C SER A 7 -4.13 -6.47 0.88
N VAL A 8 -5.39 -6.92 0.90
CA VAL A 8 -6.29 -6.75 2.06
C VAL A 8 -5.80 -7.55 3.28
N LEU A 9 -5.31 -8.77 3.08
CA LEU A 9 -4.76 -9.59 4.16
C LEU A 9 -3.49 -8.97 4.74
N THR A 10 -2.57 -8.51 3.89
CA THR A 10 -1.35 -7.83 4.38
C THR A 10 -1.68 -6.51 5.06
N ALA A 11 -2.65 -5.74 4.56
CA ALA A 11 -3.13 -4.53 5.21
C ALA A 11 -3.64 -4.82 6.63
N ALA A 12 -4.48 -5.85 6.79
CA ALA A 12 -5.01 -6.25 8.09
C ALA A 12 -3.88 -6.70 9.03
N LEU A 13 -2.97 -7.54 8.56
CA LEU A 13 -1.85 -8.03 9.38
C LEU A 13 -0.93 -6.91 9.85
N VAL A 14 -0.58 -5.97 8.97
CA VAL A 14 0.30 -4.84 9.32
C VAL A 14 -0.38 -3.92 10.33
N GLN A 15 -1.67 -3.63 10.15
CA GLN A 15 -2.42 -2.79 11.09
C GLN A 15 -2.59 -3.45 12.45
N LEU A 16 -2.91 -4.75 12.50
CA LEU A 16 -3.03 -5.50 13.74
C LEU A 16 -1.69 -5.61 14.46
N GLY A 17 -0.60 -5.86 13.73
CA GLY A 17 0.74 -5.87 14.31
C GLY A 17 1.12 -4.50 14.88
N PHE A 18 0.85 -3.42 14.17
CA PHE A 18 1.12 -2.06 14.64
C PHE A 18 0.32 -1.71 15.90
N THR A 19 -0.98 -1.97 15.90
CA THR A 19 -1.85 -1.70 17.06
C THR A 19 -1.46 -2.53 18.28
N ALA A 20 -1.06 -3.79 18.09
CA ALA A 20 -0.54 -4.64 19.16
C ALA A 20 0.77 -4.10 19.75
N LEU A 21 1.69 -3.61 18.92
CA LEU A 21 2.97 -3.04 19.37
C LEU A 21 2.79 -1.70 20.09
N MET A 22 1.87 -0.86 19.62
CA MET A 22 1.65 0.49 20.14
C MET A 22 0.66 0.53 21.32
N GLY A 23 0.04 -0.60 21.67
CA GLY A 23 -0.93 -0.69 22.78
C GLY A 23 -2.16 0.19 22.60
N THR A 24 -2.49 0.57 21.36
CA THR A 24 -3.61 1.47 21.06
C THR A 24 -4.61 0.77 20.15
N PHE A 25 -5.81 0.53 20.67
CA PHE A 25 -6.91 -0.05 19.93
C PHE A 25 -7.74 1.06 19.28
N TYR A 26 -7.39 1.41 18.05
CA TYR A 26 -8.23 2.23 17.20
C TYR A 26 -9.00 1.32 16.24
N PRO A 27 -10.35 1.31 16.28
CA PRO A 27 -11.14 0.53 15.34
C PRO A 27 -10.84 1.04 13.93
N THR A 28 -10.16 0.20 13.14
CA THR A 28 -9.74 0.54 11.79
C THR A 28 -10.61 -0.25 10.82
N VAL A 29 -11.43 0.48 10.06
CA VAL A 29 -12.39 -0.09 9.12
C VAL A 29 -12.01 0.37 7.71
N GLY A 30 -11.66 -0.55 6.83
CA GLY A 30 -11.42 -0.19 5.43
C GLY A 30 -10.85 -1.29 4.55
N ILE A 31 -11.50 -1.51 3.40
CA ILE A 31 -10.95 -2.27 2.26
C ILE A 31 -9.90 -1.41 1.49
N SER A 32 -9.71 -0.14 1.90
CA SER A 32 -8.82 0.83 1.26
C SER A 32 -7.38 0.32 1.10
N GLY A 33 -6.87 -0.51 2.00
CA GLY A 33 -5.56 -1.18 1.83
C GLY A 33 -5.46 -1.98 0.52
N GLY A 34 -6.55 -2.62 0.08
CA GLY A 34 -6.62 -3.26 -1.23
C GLY A 34 -6.49 -2.28 -2.40
N LEU A 35 -7.09 -1.09 -2.29
CA LEU A 35 -6.99 -0.02 -3.29
C LEU A 35 -5.58 0.57 -3.34
N PHE A 36 -4.93 0.75 -2.19
CA PHE A 36 -3.53 1.17 -2.13
C PHE A 36 -2.58 0.13 -2.75
N GLY A 37 -2.85 -1.16 -2.55
CA GLY A 37 -2.19 -2.24 -3.29
C GLY A 37 -2.36 -2.12 -4.80
N LEU A 38 -3.57 -1.83 -5.27
CA LEU A 38 -3.86 -1.63 -6.70
C LEU A 38 -3.17 -0.38 -7.26
N LEU A 39 -3.16 0.71 -6.49
CA LEU A 39 -2.47 1.95 -6.83
C LEU A 39 -0.96 1.69 -7.01
N LEU A 40 -0.34 0.94 -6.11
CA LEU A 40 1.04 0.52 -6.26
C LEU A 40 1.25 -0.31 -7.53
N ALA A 41 0.38 -1.30 -7.78
CA ALA A 41 0.47 -2.13 -8.98
C ALA A 41 0.43 -1.30 -10.26
N PHE A 42 -0.46 -0.30 -10.32
CA PHE A 42 -0.55 0.64 -11.43
C PHE A 42 0.77 1.41 -11.61
N GLY A 43 1.34 1.97 -10.53
CA GLY A 43 2.62 2.67 -10.59
C GLY A 43 3.80 1.81 -11.03
N MET A 44 3.78 0.50 -10.72
CA MET A 44 4.82 -0.45 -11.13
C MET A 44 4.66 -0.94 -12.56
N MET A 45 3.42 -1.16 -13.02
CA MET A 45 3.13 -1.67 -14.36
C MET A 45 3.19 -0.57 -15.42
N PHE A 46 2.78 0.65 -15.07
CA PHE A 46 2.70 1.79 -15.98
C PHE A 46 3.48 3.01 -15.46
N PRO A 47 4.76 2.88 -15.12
CA PRO A 47 5.52 3.89 -14.38
C PRO A 47 5.65 5.24 -15.08
N ASN A 48 5.55 5.25 -16.42
CA ASN A 48 5.68 6.46 -17.25
C ASN A 48 4.32 7.03 -17.70
N ARG A 49 3.18 6.41 -17.33
CA ARG A 49 1.88 7.03 -17.60
C ARG A 49 1.75 8.31 -16.79
N ILE A 50 1.31 9.38 -17.45
CA ILE A 50 1.01 10.64 -16.80
C ILE A 50 -0.39 10.51 -16.20
N ILE A 51 -0.48 10.81 -14.91
CA ILE A 51 -1.75 10.97 -14.20
C ILE A 51 -1.85 12.40 -13.70
N MET A 52 -3.06 12.92 -13.74
CA MET A 52 -3.39 14.25 -13.26
C MET A 52 -4.36 14.07 -12.10
N PRO A 53 -3.94 14.33 -10.85
CA PRO A 53 -4.82 14.32 -9.70
C PRO A 53 -5.94 15.35 -9.91
N LEU A 54 -7.10 15.12 -9.28
CA LEU A 54 -8.20 16.07 -9.38
C LEU A 54 -7.85 17.40 -8.68
N PHE A 55 -7.22 17.32 -7.52
CA PHE A 55 -6.73 18.48 -6.75
C PHE A 55 -5.42 18.13 -6.01
N PRO A 56 -4.34 18.93 -6.15
CA PRO A 56 -4.12 19.93 -7.18
C PRO A 56 -3.87 19.28 -8.57
N PRO A 57 -4.29 19.89 -9.68
CA PRO A 57 -4.18 19.32 -11.03
C PRO A 57 -2.76 19.43 -11.61
N ILE A 58 -1.79 18.76 -10.97
CA ILE A 58 -0.39 18.75 -11.41
C ILE A 58 -0.10 17.42 -12.12
N PRO A 59 0.13 17.42 -13.44
CA PRO A 59 0.44 16.19 -14.16
C PRO A 59 1.78 15.61 -13.70
N MET A 60 1.79 14.33 -13.36
CA MET A 60 2.99 13.63 -12.92
C MET A 60 3.00 12.17 -13.35
N LYS A 61 4.20 11.58 -13.38
CA LYS A 61 4.34 10.15 -13.69
C LYS A 61 3.72 9.31 -12.58
N ALA A 62 3.04 8.22 -12.97
CA ALA A 62 2.39 7.30 -12.04
C ALA A 62 3.34 6.82 -10.93
N LYS A 63 4.60 6.50 -11.25
CA LYS A 63 5.60 6.10 -10.24
C LYS A 63 5.85 7.18 -9.18
N VAL A 64 5.82 8.46 -9.57
CA VAL A 64 6.06 9.60 -8.68
C VAL A 64 4.85 9.79 -7.79
N PHE A 65 3.65 9.79 -8.37
CA PHE A 65 2.41 9.90 -7.61
C PHE A 65 2.29 8.80 -6.54
N VAL A 66 2.52 7.54 -6.92
CA VAL A 66 2.47 6.40 -5.99
C VAL A 66 3.52 6.52 -4.90
N ALA A 67 4.75 6.96 -5.24
CA ALA A 67 5.81 7.16 -4.26
C ALA A 67 5.45 8.29 -3.27
N VAL A 68 4.92 9.41 -3.76
CA VAL A 68 4.46 10.52 -2.92
C VAL A 68 3.36 10.07 -1.98
N PHE A 69 2.34 9.35 -2.47
CA PHE A 69 1.29 8.80 -1.63
C PHE A 69 1.83 7.83 -0.58
N GLY A 70 2.74 6.92 -0.95
CA GLY A 70 3.35 5.99 0.00
C GLY A 70 4.16 6.69 1.10
N VAL A 71 4.93 7.73 0.74
CA VAL A 71 5.70 8.51 1.72
C VAL A 71 4.77 9.35 2.61
N LEU A 72 3.73 9.95 2.02
CA LEU A 72 2.74 10.74 2.77
C LEU A 72 2.00 9.88 3.79
N GLU A 73 1.54 8.69 3.40
CA GLU A 73 0.90 7.71 4.30
C GLU A 73 1.83 7.32 5.45
N LEU A 74 3.12 7.11 5.17
CA LEU A 74 4.10 6.81 6.22
C LEU A 74 4.30 7.98 7.17
N PHE A 75 4.43 9.20 6.63
CA PHE A 75 4.61 10.40 7.44
C PHE A 75 3.39 10.68 8.33
N LEU A 76 2.17 10.61 7.75
CA LEU A 76 0.92 10.77 8.48
C LEU A 76 0.71 9.65 9.50
N GLY A 77 1.05 8.40 9.18
CA GLY A 77 0.96 7.29 10.12
C GLY A 77 1.87 7.43 11.34
N VAL A 78 3.05 8.03 11.20
CA VAL A 78 3.97 8.26 12.33
C VAL A 78 3.53 9.43 13.20
N GLY A 79 2.92 10.46 12.62
CA GLY A 79 2.53 11.70 13.32
C GLY A 79 1.06 11.82 13.74
N GLY A 80 0.16 10.99 13.19
CA GLY A 80 -1.30 11.16 13.26
C GLY A 80 -2.00 10.29 14.31
N ARG A 81 -2.89 10.91 15.09
CA ARG A 81 -3.94 10.27 15.91
C ARG A 81 -5.34 10.51 15.33
N ASP A 82 -5.40 10.62 14.02
CA ASP A 82 -6.54 11.07 13.21
C ASP A 82 -7.53 9.95 12.84
N GLY A 83 -7.41 8.77 13.46
CA GLY A 83 -8.35 7.66 13.28
C GLY A 83 -8.24 6.96 11.92
N ILE A 84 -7.24 7.29 11.10
CA ILE A 84 -6.97 6.69 9.79
C ILE A 84 -5.95 5.55 9.94
N ALA A 85 -6.22 4.43 9.27
CA ALA A 85 -5.39 3.23 9.27
C ALA A 85 -4.20 3.35 8.30
N HIS A 86 -3.32 4.34 8.48
CA HIS A 86 -2.21 4.60 7.56
C HIS A 86 -1.29 3.38 7.37
N PHE A 87 -1.02 2.63 8.44
CA PHE A 87 -0.25 1.39 8.37
C PHE A 87 -0.98 0.28 7.60
N ALA A 88 -2.31 0.26 7.61
CA ALA A 88 -3.08 -0.63 6.75
C ALA A 88 -2.92 -0.28 5.26
N HIS A 89 -2.88 1.01 4.89
CA HIS A 89 -2.62 1.43 3.51
C HIS A 89 -1.23 0.98 3.06
N LEU A 90 -0.21 1.22 3.87
CA LEU A 90 1.16 0.75 3.62
C LEU A 90 1.26 -0.77 3.55
N GLY A 91 0.56 -1.49 4.44
CA GLY A 91 0.47 -2.95 4.41
C GLY A 91 -0.20 -3.46 3.13
N GLY A 92 -1.20 -2.74 2.62
CA GLY A 92 -1.86 -3.01 1.35
C GLY A 92 -0.93 -2.85 0.14
N MET A 93 -0.13 -1.77 0.13
CA MET A 93 0.93 -1.56 -0.85
C MET A 93 1.96 -2.70 -0.76
N LEU A 94 2.42 -3.04 0.43
CA LEU A 94 3.37 -4.15 0.65
C LEU A 94 2.83 -5.48 0.12
N GLY A 95 1.58 -5.83 0.42
CA GLY A 95 0.94 -7.04 -0.08
C GLY A 95 0.83 -7.06 -1.61
N GLY A 96 0.51 -5.91 -2.22
CA GLY A 96 0.49 -5.77 -3.68
C GLY A 96 1.89 -5.95 -4.30
N TRP A 97 2.90 -5.33 -3.70
CA TRP A 97 4.30 -5.48 -4.13
C TRP A 97 4.77 -6.94 -4.06
N LEU A 98 4.52 -7.61 -2.94
CA LEU A 98 4.87 -9.01 -2.73
C LEU A 98 4.21 -9.91 -3.77
N MET A 99 2.92 -9.67 -4.08
CA MET A 99 2.20 -10.44 -5.08
C MET A 99 2.79 -10.26 -6.49
N ILE A 100 3.14 -9.02 -6.87
CA ILE A 100 3.79 -8.75 -8.16
C ILE A 100 5.14 -9.46 -8.24
N ARG A 101 5.94 -9.41 -7.17
CA ARG A 101 7.24 -10.07 -7.10
C ARG A 101 7.11 -11.59 -7.19
N PHE A 102 6.14 -12.16 -6.49
CA PHE A 102 5.81 -13.58 -6.57
C PHE A 102 5.42 -14.01 -7.99
N TRP A 103 4.56 -13.23 -8.67
CA TRP A 103 4.18 -13.50 -10.06
C TRP A 103 5.32 -13.36 -11.07
N ARG A 104 6.28 -12.49 -10.81
CA ARG A 104 7.50 -12.34 -11.63
C ARG A 104 8.56 -13.40 -11.36
N GLY A 105 8.27 -14.40 -10.51
CA GLY A 105 9.25 -15.41 -10.11
C GLY A 105 10.36 -14.89 -9.19
N GLN A 106 10.23 -13.65 -8.72
CA GLN A 106 11.19 -12.97 -7.84
C GLN A 106 10.71 -13.05 -6.38
N ALA A 107 10.17 -14.21 -5.99
CA ALA A 107 9.68 -14.41 -4.64
C ALA A 107 10.82 -14.13 -3.64
N PRO A 108 10.56 -13.36 -2.55
CA PRO A 108 11.58 -13.04 -1.55
C PRO A 108 12.13 -14.30 -0.85
N PHE A 109 11.37 -15.39 -0.86
CA PHE A 109 11.81 -16.72 -0.49
C PHE A 109 12.21 -17.43 -1.79
N GLY A 110 13.52 -17.51 -2.05
CA GLY A 110 14.05 -17.97 -3.33
C GLY A 110 13.48 -19.33 -3.75
N ARG A 111 13.04 -19.44 -5.01
CA ARG A 111 12.89 -20.76 -5.63
C ARG A 111 14.29 -21.31 -5.86
N ARG A 112 14.75 -22.20 -4.97
CA ARG A 112 15.76 -23.18 -5.37
C ARG A 112 15.07 -24.18 -6.29
N ARG A 113 15.23 -23.92 -7.59
CA ARG A 113 14.91 -24.76 -8.76
C ARG A 113 13.41 -24.94 -9.06
#